data_AF-A0A959EHC0-F1
#
_entry.id   AF-A0A959EHC0-F1
#
_cell.length_a   1.000
_cell.length_b   1.000
_cell.length_c   1.000
_cell.angle_alpha   90.00
_cell.angle_beta   90.00
_cell.angle_gamma   90.00
#
_symmetry.space_group_name_H-M   'P 1'
#
loop_
_entity.id
_entity.type
_entity.pdbx_description
1 polymer ?
#
loop_
_entity_poly.entity_id
_entity_poly.type
_entity_poly.pdbx_seq_one_letter_code
_entity_poly.pdbx_strand_id
1 'polypeptide(L)'
;NRLPPRGFSTADEVYDTTRIVGRALTDDNFNYDNGEEGSGGDILEFHIPTLGYEGLVQVTARAYYHSLPPRWLAPIFAESTPEIDTFRQMFNSMDNAPVLIAELSLADIEFPSVSSASDVIAAQIKVFPNPVRSERVEIRAGAGIAIQHLSLFDAKGRKIQSWGPGTQQIQLPVQPGLYFLHLHTSRGLITKRLIKNTW
;
A
#
# COMPACT_ATOMS: atom_id res chain seq x y z
N ASN A 1 13.52 -4.62 -10.70
CA ASN A 1 14.65 -5.57 -10.71
C ASN A 1 14.14 -6.96 -11.10
N ARG A 2 15.02 -7.94 -11.38
CA ARG A 2 14.59 -9.36 -11.32
C ARG A 2 14.45 -9.72 -9.84
N LEU A 3 13.52 -10.59 -9.47
CA LEU A 3 13.51 -11.15 -8.11
C LEU A 3 14.80 -11.96 -7.93
N PRO A 4 15.58 -11.71 -6.88
CA PRO A 4 16.77 -12.50 -6.60
C PRO A 4 16.40 -13.93 -6.16
N PRO A 5 17.33 -14.89 -6.23
CA PRO A 5 17.12 -16.20 -5.63
C PRO A 5 17.10 -16.09 -4.09
N ARG A 6 16.48 -17.07 -3.43
CA ARG A 6 16.57 -17.19 -1.98
C ARG A 6 18.03 -17.37 -1.56
N GLY A 7 18.45 -16.66 -0.51
CA GLY A 7 19.82 -16.61 -0.01
C GLY A 7 20.73 -15.59 -0.70
N PHE A 8 20.21 -14.80 -1.66
CA PHE A 8 20.96 -13.71 -2.28
C PHE A 8 21.34 -12.62 -1.27
N SER A 9 22.62 -12.23 -1.24
CA SER A 9 23.07 -11.10 -0.45
C SER A 9 23.71 -10.01 -1.31
N THR A 10 23.46 -8.75 -0.94
CA THR A 10 24.19 -7.60 -1.51
C THR A 10 25.65 -7.52 -1.03
N ALA A 11 26.04 -8.32 -0.04
CA ALA A 11 27.41 -8.44 0.45
C ALA A 11 28.24 -9.52 -0.29
N ASP A 12 27.64 -10.29 -1.20
CA ASP A 12 28.36 -11.30 -1.98
C ASP A 12 29.46 -10.69 -2.86
N GLU A 13 30.58 -11.40 -3.01
CA GLU A 13 31.77 -10.94 -3.73
C GLU A 13 31.52 -10.62 -5.22
N VAL A 14 30.47 -11.21 -5.80
CA VAL A 14 30.05 -11.04 -7.20
C VAL A 14 28.72 -10.29 -7.34
N TYR A 15 28.32 -9.53 -6.31
CA TYR A 15 27.07 -8.74 -6.33
C TYR A 15 27.00 -7.77 -7.53
N ASP A 16 28.14 -7.28 -8.01
CA ASP A 16 28.24 -6.40 -9.17
C ASP A 16 27.62 -7.00 -10.45
N THR A 17 27.70 -8.33 -10.61
CA THR A 17 27.13 -9.06 -11.77
C THR A 17 25.60 -9.15 -11.75
N THR A 18 24.98 -8.98 -10.59
CA THR A 18 23.53 -9.18 -10.36
C THR A 18 22.92 -8.05 -9.52
N ARG A 19 23.53 -6.88 -9.60
CA ARG A 19 23.25 -5.74 -8.74
C ARG A 19 21.78 -5.30 -8.76
N ILE A 20 21.22 -5.04 -7.57
CA ILE A 20 19.93 -4.38 -7.40
C ILE A 20 20.10 -2.88 -7.71
N VAL A 21 19.22 -2.33 -8.55
CA VAL A 21 19.31 -0.94 -9.01
C VAL A 21 18.00 -0.17 -8.83
N GLY A 22 18.09 1.15 -8.79
CA GLY A 22 16.94 2.04 -8.68
C GLY A 22 16.25 1.95 -7.32
N ARG A 23 14.93 2.12 -7.31
CA ARG A 23 14.15 2.24 -6.07
C ARG A 23 14.10 0.97 -5.20
N ALA A 24 14.35 -0.20 -5.79
CA ALA A 24 14.39 -1.45 -5.04
C ALA A 24 15.57 -1.55 -4.05
N LEU A 25 16.62 -0.72 -4.23
CA LEU A 25 17.75 -0.69 -3.30
C LEU A 25 17.37 -0.09 -1.93
N THR A 26 16.33 0.73 -1.91
CA THR A 26 15.81 1.41 -0.72
C THR A 26 14.41 0.92 -0.39
N ASP A 27 14.05 -0.26 -0.85
CA ASP A 27 12.73 -0.86 -0.64
C ASP A 27 12.84 -1.90 0.47
N ASP A 28 12.20 -1.63 1.61
CA ASP A 28 12.40 -2.38 2.86
C ASP A 28 11.89 -3.82 2.78
N ASN A 29 11.12 -4.16 1.75
CA ASN A 29 10.54 -5.47 1.51
C ASN A 29 11.12 -6.21 0.29
N PHE A 30 12.02 -5.57 -0.48
CA PHE A 30 12.62 -6.21 -1.65
C PHE A 30 13.85 -7.03 -1.25
N ASN A 31 13.78 -8.35 -1.39
CA ASN A 31 14.75 -9.33 -0.90
C ASN A 31 14.89 -9.39 0.63
N TYR A 32 13.95 -8.81 1.37
CA TYR A 32 13.90 -8.91 2.83
C TYR A 32 12.66 -9.67 3.29
N ASP A 33 12.77 -10.41 4.37
CA ASP A 33 11.65 -10.97 5.13
C ASP A 33 11.91 -10.79 6.61
N ASN A 34 10.99 -10.14 7.33
CA ASN A 34 11.14 -9.75 8.75
C ASN A 34 12.46 -9.02 9.07
N GLY A 35 12.99 -8.25 8.12
CA GLY A 35 14.25 -7.51 8.26
C GLY A 35 15.52 -8.32 7.96
N GLU A 36 15.39 -9.59 7.60
CA GLU A 36 16.52 -10.43 7.16
C GLU A 36 16.63 -10.44 5.63
N GLU A 37 17.85 -10.19 5.12
CA GLU A 37 18.14 -10.23 3.69
C GLU A 37 18.13 -11.67 3.15
N GLY A 38 17.85 -11.83 1.86
CA GLY A 38 17.94 -13.10 1.16
C GLY A 38 16.61 -13.84 1.08
N SER A 39 15.49 -13.11 1.21
CA SER A 39 14.16 -13.71 1.03
C SER A 39 13.95 -14.22 -0.39
N GLY A 40 14.63 -13.64 -1.38
CA GLY A 40 14.39 -13.93 -2.80
C GLY A 40 13.01 -13.46 -3.28
N GLY A 41 12.34 -12.61 -2.49
CA GLY A 41 10.97 -12.18 -2.70
C GLY A 41 10.80 -10.67 -2.61
N ASP A 42 9.56 -10.24 -2.74
CA ASP A 42 9.13 -8.84 -2.58
C ASP A 42 7.68 -8.84 -2.07
N ILE A 43 7.31 -7.83 -1.28
CA ILE A 43 5.95 -7.67 -0.74
C ILE A 43 5.32 -6.44 -1.36
N LEU A 44 4.31 -6.63 -2.21
CA LEU A 44 3.64 -5.51 -2.88
C LEU A 44 2.41 -5.05 -2.09
N GLU A 45 2.38 -3.78 -1.71
CA GLU A 45 1.22 -3.13 -1.08
C GLU A 45 0.47 -2.25 -2.08
N PHE A 46 -0.83 -2.48 -2.21
CA PHE A 46 -1.70 -1.72 -3.12
C PHE A 46 -2.75 -0.93 -2.34
N HIS A 47 -2.77 0.40 -2.54
CA HIS A 47 -3.87 1.24 -2.10
C HIS A 47 -4.83 1.49 -3.27
N ILE A 48 -5.99 0.83 -3.23
CA ILE A 48 -7.02 0.95 -4.27
C ILE A 48 -8.13 1.87 -3.73
N PRO A 49 -8.42 3.01 -4.37
CA PRO A 49 -9.53 3.86 -3.96
C PRO A 49 -10.85 3.14 -4.22
N THR A 50 -11.73 3.11 -3.22
CA THR A 50 -13.06 2.49 -3.38
C THR A 50 -14.01 3.33 -4.23
N LEU A 51 -13.70 4.61 -4.47
CA LEU A 51 -14.51 5.56 -5.24
C LEU A 51 -16.00 5.61 -4.81
N GLY A 52 -16.26 5.32 -3.53
CA GLY A 52 -17.63 5.27 -2.99
C GLY A 52 -18.38 3.97 -3.29
N TYR A 53 -17.72 2.94 -3.81
CA TYR A 53 -18.29 1.60 -3.88
C TYR A 53 -18.52 1.06 -2.47
N GLU A 54 -19.71 0.50 -2.28
CA GLU A 54 -20.16 -0.11 -1.03
C GLU A 54 -20.66 -1.52 -1.33
N GLY A 55 -20.36 -2.48 -0.45
CA GLY A 55 -20.72 -3.88 -0.61
C GLY A 55 -19.52 -4.81 -0.73
N LEU A 56 -19.78 -6.05 -1.12
CA LEU A 56 -18.76 -7.10 -1.21
C LEU A 56 -17.83 -6.85 -2.40
N VAL A 57 -16.54 -7.04 -2.18
CA VAL A 57 -15.51 -7.01 -3.21
C VAL A 57 -14.71 -8.30 -3.20
N GLN A 58 -14.40 -8.74 -4.42
CA GLN A 58 -13.43 -9.78 -4.68
C GLN A 58 -12.15 -9.12 -5.20
N VAL A 59 -11.04 -9.38 -4.53
CA VAL A 59 -9.70 -8.98 -4.96
C VAL A 59 -8.99 -10.21 -5.51
N THR A 60 -8.57 -10.16 -6.77
CA THR A 60 -7.79 -11.23 -7.40
C THR A 60 -6.45 -10.68 -7.86
N ALA A 61 -5.36 -11.25 -7.34
CA ALA A 61 -4.00 -10.98 -7.79
C ALA A 61 -3.54 -12.13 -8.69
N ARG A 62 -2.97 -11.79 -9.86
CA ARG A 62 -2.44 -12.75 -10.84
C ARG A 62 -1.00 -12.42 -11.17
N ALA A 63 -0.12 -13.40 -10.98
CA ALA A 63 1.26 -13.32 -11.42
C ALA A 63 1.39 -13.97 -12.81
N TYR A 64 1.89 -13.21 -13.77
CA TYR A 64 2.14 -13.69 -15.12
C TYR A 64 3.64 -13.73 -15.40
N TYR A 65 4.08 -14.80 -16.06
CA TYR A 65 5.42 -14.94 -16.60
C TYR A 65 5.44 -14.58 -18.08
N HIS A 66 6.42 -13.79 -18.48
CA HIS A 66 6.68 -13.46 -19.88
C HIS A 66 8.14 -13.81 -20.19
N SER A 67 8.35 -14.82 -21.04
CA SER A 67 9.67 -15.37 -21.37
C SER A 67 10.59 -14.35 -22.05
N LEU A 68 10.05 -13.55 -22.96
CA LEU A 68 10.79 -12.55 -23.74
C LEU A 68 10.18 -11.14 -23.60
N PRO A 69 10.40 -10.44 -22.48
CA PRO A 69 9.81 -9.12 -22.26
C PRO A 69 10.27 -8.10 -23.32
N PRO A 70 9.38 -7.24 -23.85
CA PRO A 70 9.69 -6.31 -24.93
C PRO A 70 10.93 -5.43 -24.70
N ARG A 71 11.19 -5.03 -23.45
CA ARG A 71 12.37 -4.23 -23.09
C ARG A 71 13.71 -4.88 -23.45
N TRP A 72 13.78 -6.22 -23.46
CA TRP A 72 15.00 -6.96 -23.79
C TRP A 72 15.13 -7.19 -25.29
N LEU A 73 14.01 -7.32 -25.98
CA LEU A 73 13.97 -7.48 -27.43
C LEU A 73 14.19 -6.17 -28.18
N ALA A 74 13.77 -5.03 -27.60
CA ALA A 74 13.89 -3.72 -28.22
C ALA A 74 15.29 -3.39 -28.77
N PRO A 75 16.40 -3.54 -28.01
CA PRO A 75 17.74 -3.29 -28.55
C PRO A 75 18.17 -4.31 -29.61
N ILE A 76 17.77 -5.58 -29.47
CA ILE A 76 18.08 -6.63 -30.46
C ILE A 76 17.39 -6.31 -31.78
N PHE A 77 16.12 -5.94 -31.73
CA PHE A 77 15.33 -5.60 -32.92
C PHE A 77 15.58 -4.20 -33.47
N ALA A 78 16.38 -3.37 -32.79
CA ALA A 78 16.87 -2.10 -33.34
C ALA A 78 17.96 -2.31 -34.40
N GLU A 79 18.65 -3.45 -34.37
CA GLU A 79 19.63 -3.85 -35.37
C GLU A 79 18.97 -4.63 -36.53
N SER A 80 19.65 -4.69 -37.68
CA SER A 80 19.21 -5.47 -38.84
C SER A 80 20.36 -6.29 -39.39
N THR A 81 20.27 -7.60 -39.15
CA THR A 81 21.09 -8.64 -39.76
C THR A 81 20.16 -9.78 -40.19
N PRO A 82 20.56 -10.65 -41.13
CA PRO A 82 19.74 -11.77 -41.57
C PRO A 82 19.21 -12.64 -40.41
N GLU A 83 20.03 -12.88 -39.39
CA GLU A 83 19.69 -13.66 -38.21
C GLU A 83 18.67 -12.95 -37.32
N ILE A 84 18.87 -11.65 -37.07
CA ILE A 84 17.96 -10.83 -36.26
C ILE A 84 16.61 -10.70 -36.97
N ASP A 85 16.61 -10.49 -38.28
CA ASP A 85 15.39 -10.36 -39.07
C ASP A 85 14.62 -11.68 -39.11
N THR A 86 15.32 -12.81 -39.24
CA THR A 86 14.73 -14.15 -39.13
C THR A 86 14.12 -14.39 -37.75
N PHE A 87 14.86 -14.09 -36.68
CA PHE A 87 14.36 -14.23 -35.31
C PHE A 87 13.15 -13.31 -35.06
N ARG A 88 13.17 -12.07 -35.56
CA ARG A 88 12.04 -11.13 -35.44
C ARG A 88 10.78 -11.69 -36.11
N GLN A 89 10.90 -12.29 -37.29
CA GLN A 89 9.77 -12.93 -37.98
C GLN A 89 9.24 -14.15 -37.21
N MET A 90 10.13 -14.98 -36.67
CA MET A 90 9.74 -16.13 -35.83
C MET A 90 9.04 -15.66 -34.55
N PHE A 91 9.60 -14.66 -33.86
CA PHE A 91 9.03 -14.09 -32.64
C PHE A 91 7.64 -13.51 -32.90
N ASN A 92 7.48 -12.69 -33.95
CA ASN A 92 6.21 -12.05 -34.27
C ASN A 92 5.13 -13.02 -34.77
N SER A 93 5.51 -14.22 -35.25
CA SER A 93 4.55 -15.24 -35.71
C SER A 93 4.10 -16.19 -34.60
N MET A 94 4.74 -16.14 -33.42
CA MET A 94 4.35 -16.93 -32.25
C MET A 94 3.38 -16.17 -31.33
N ASP A 95 2.60 -16.93 -30.55
CA ASP A 95 1.84 -16.38 -29.43
C ASP A 95 2.78 -16.10 -28.26
N ASN A 96 2.98 -14.81 -27.98
CA ASN A 96 3.82 -14.33 -26.89
C ASN A 96 2.98 -13.81 -25.71
N ALA A 97 1.74 -14.29 -25.56
CA ALA A 97 0.91 -13.95 -24.43
C ALA A 97 1.59 -14.36 -23.11
N PRO A 98 1.56 -13.49 -22.07
CA PRO A 98 2.04 -13.86 -20.75
C PRO A 98 1.28 -15.08 -20.20
N VAL A 99 2.01 -15.99 -19.56
CA VAL A 99 1.45 -17.22 -18.98
C VAL A 99 1.13 -16.98 -17.50
N LEU A 100 -0.09 -17.28 -17.07
CA LEU A 100 -0.46 -17.23 -15.66
C LEU A 100 0.31 -18.29 -14.88
N ILE A 101 1.08 -17.89 -13.86
CA ILE A 101 1.88 -18.79 -13.03
C ILE A 101 1.36 -18.93 -11.60
N ALA A 102 0.64 -17.92 -11.11
CA ALA A 102 -0.01 -17.98 -9.81
C ALA A 102 -1.21 -17.05 -9.76
N GLU A 103 -2.24 -17.44 -9.01
CA GLU A 103 -3.40 -16.63 -8.71
C GLU A 103 -3.70 -16.72 -7.22
N LEU A 104 -4.06 -15.60 -6.61
CA LEU A 104 -4.63 -15.53 -5.28
C LEU A 104 -5.90 -14.70 -5.33
N SER A 105 -6.99 -15.23 -4.76
CA SER A 105 -8.26 -14.53 -4.67
C SER A 105 -8.69 -14.40 -3.20
N LEU A 106 -9.08 -13.19 -2.83
CA LEU A 106 -9.75 -12.86 -1.58
C LEU A 106 -11.19 -12.47 -1.94
N ALA A 107 -12.14 -13.29 -1.51
CA ALA A 107 -13.57 -13.04 -1.72
C ALA A 107 -14.20 -12.42 -0.46
N ASP A 108 -15.42 -11.91 -0.62
CA ASP A 108 -16.28 -11.45 0.46
C ASP A 108 -15.66 -10.36 1.36
N ILE A 109 -14.82 -9.50 0.78
CA ILE A 109 -14.34 -8.30 1.47
C ILE A 109 -15.50 -7.31 1.52
N GLU A 110 -16.14 -7.19 2.68
CA GLU A 110 -17.23 -6.24 2.87
C GLU A 110 -16.67 -4.83 3.03
N PHE A 111 -16.88 -3.98 2.02
CA PHE A 111 -16.73 -2.54 2.21
C PHE A 111 -18.00 -2.01 2.85
N PRO A 112 -17.92 -1.46 4.08
CA PRO A 112 -19.11 -1.04 4.79
C PRO A 112 -19.80 0.07 4.00
N SER A 113 -21.09 -0.13 3.70
CA SER A 113 -21.98 0.96 3.31
C SER A 113 -21.94 2.04 4.39
N VAL A 114 -21.99 3.31 3.99
CA VAL A 114 -22.17 4.49 4.84
C VAL A 114 -23.62 4.54 5.41
N SER A 115 -24.14 3.38 5.81
CA SER A 115 -25.39 3.20 6.54
C SER A 115 -25.34 1.95 7.44
N SER A 116 -24.16 1.61 7.96
CA SER A 116 -23.98 0.47 8.87
C SER A 116 -23.84 0.99 10.30
N ALA A 117 -24.01 0.14 11.33
CA ALA A 117 -23.94 0.54 12.75
C ALA A 117 -22.69 1.38 13.12
N SER A 118 -21.62 1.26 12.31
CA SER A 118 -20.46 2.15 12.26
C SER A 118 -20.83 3.65 12.21
N ASP A 119 -21.76 4.09 11.37
CA ASP A 119 -22.13 5.52 11.25
C ASP A 119 -22.87 6.04 12.48
N VAL A 120 -23.67 5.19 13.11
CA VAL A 120 -24.34 5.52 14.38
C VAL A 120 -23.33 5.65 15.52
N ILE A 121 -22.30 4.80 15.55
CA ILE A 121 -21.22 4.89 16.55
C ILE A 121 -20.29 6.08 16.22
N ALA A 122 -19.98 6.30 14.94
CA ALA A 122 -19.19 7.43 14.48
C ALA A 122 -19.90 8.76 14.75
N ALA A 123 -21.23 8.84 14.65
CA ALA A 123 -22.01 10.01 15.02
C ALA A 123 -21.95 10.31 16.54
N GLN A 124 -21.78 9.27 17.36
CA GLN A 124 -21.60 9.40 18.81
C GLN A 124 -20.18 9.82 19.21
N ILE A 125 -19.20 9.77 18.29
CA ILE A 125 -17.85 10.27 18.54
C ILE A 125 -17.62 11.59 17.82
N LYS A 126 -17.53 12.66 18.59
CA LYS A 126 -17.26 14.02 18.10
C LYS A 126 -15.79 14.34 18.25
N VAL A 127 -15.18 14.81 17.17
CA VAL A 127 -13.79 15.27 17.13
C VAL A 127 -13.78 16.70 16.63
N PHE A 128 -13.33 17.64 17.45
CA PHE A 128 -13.45 19.08 17.16
C PHE A 128 -12.32 19.89 17.85
N PRO A 129 -12.01 21.11 17.38
CA PRO A 129 -12.57 21.75 16.18
C PRO A 129 -12.09 21.06 14.89
N ASN A 130 -12.90 21.14 13.83
CA ASN A 130 -12.50 20.74 12.48
C ASN A 130 -13.20 21.69 11.48
N PRO A 131 -12.48 22.55 10.73
CA PRO A 131 -11.03 22.63 10.62
C PRO A 131 -10.31 23.04 11.92
N VAL A 132 -9.16 22.41 12.17
CA VAL A 132 -8.30 22.70 13.31
C VAL A 132 -7.46 23.95 13.02
N ARG A 133 -7.61 24.98 13.84
CA ARG A 133 -6.84 26.23 13.72
C ARG A 133 -5.62 26.22 14.64
N SER A 134 -5.82 25.81 15.90
CA SER A 134 -4.74 25.52 16.84
C SER A 134 -4.19 24.12 16.59
N GLU A 135 -3.29 23.62 17.45
CA GLU A 135 -2.83 22.23 17.37
C GLU A 135 -3.73 21.28 18.18
N ARG A 136 -4.64 21.79 19.01
CA ARG A 136 -5.42 20.97 19.94
C ARG A 136 -6.73 20.51 19.33
N VAL A 137 -7.02 19.22 19.48
CA VAL A 137 -8.29 18.59 19.09
C VAL A 137 -8.84 17.81 20.27
N GLU A 138 -10.09 18.08 20.61
CA GLU A 138 -10.87 17.35 21.60
C GLU A 138 -11.63 16.19 20.95
N ILE A 139 -11.74 15.10 21.70
CA ILE A 139 -12.45 13.88 21.33
C ILE A 139 -13.47 13.60 22.42
N ARG A 140 -14.75 13.58 22.05
CA ARG A 140 -15.86 13.22 22.93
C ARG A 140 -16.56 12.00 22.39
N ALA A 141 -16.50 10.90 23.13
CA ALA A 141 -17.25 9.69 22.84
C ALA A 141 -18.58 9.67 23.62
N GLY A 142 -19.64 9.13 23.00
CA GLY A 142 -20.93 8.90 23.64
C GLY A 142 -20.86 7.84 24.75
N ALA A 143 -21.90 7.81 25.59
CA ALA A 143 -21.99 6.86 26.69
C ALA A 143 -21.91 5.41 26.17
N GLY A 144 -21.08 4.58 26.82
CA GLY A 144 -20.88 3.17 26.44
C GLY A 144 -19.86 2.92 25.32
N ILE A 145 -19.20 3.97 24.80
CA ILE A 145 -18.11 3.84 23.84
C ILE A 145 -16.78 4.14 24.55
N ALA A 146 -15.98 3.09 24.78
CA ALA A 146 -14.64 3.24 25.35
C ALA A 146 -13.61 3.36 24.22
N ILE A 147 -12.83 4.45 24.23
CA ILE A 147 -11.68 4.60 23.32
C ILE A 147 -10.52 3.77 23.89
N GLN A 148 -10.07 2.78 23.13
CA GLN A 148 -8.99 1.87 23.51
C GLN A 148 -7.64 2.35 22.97
N HIS A 149 -7.62 2.82 21.72
CA HIS A 149 -6.40 3.30 21.07
C HIS A 149 -6.72 4.35 19.99
N LEU A 150 -5.81 5.30 19.82
CA LEU A 150 -5.90 6.33 18.78
C LEU A 150 -4.63 6.31 17.94
N SER A 151 -4.74 6.49 16.63
CA SER A 151 -3.60 6.67 15.72
C SER A 151 -3.86 7.78 14.72
N LEU A 152 -2.92 8.69 14.57
CA LEU A 152 -2.97 9.80 13.61
C LEU A 152 -2.11 9.47 12.39
N PHE A 153 -2.66 9.70 11.22
CA PHE A 153 -2.00 9.50 9.94
C PHE A 153 -2.01 10.78 9.10
N ASP A 154 -0.97 10.97 8.28
CA ASP A 154 -0.94 12.02 7.27
C ASP A 154 -1.72 11.62 6.00
N ALA A 155 -1.82 12.54 5.04
CA ALA A 155 -2.49 12.30 3.77
C ALA A 155 -1.84 11.22 2.88
N LYS A 156 -0.61 10.79 3.20
CA LYS A 156 0.12 9.72 2.51
C LYS A 156 -0.03 8.37 3.20
N GLY A 157 -0.84 8.30 4.27
CA GLY A 157 -1.04 7.07 5.06
C GLY A 157 0.09 6.78 6.05
N ARG A 158 1.03 7.70 6.27
CA ARG A 158 2.12 7.50 7.24
C ARG A 158 1.60 7.78 8.65
N LYS A 159 1.86 6.86 9.58
CA LYS A 159 1.52 7.04 11.00
C LYS A 159 2.41 8.12 11.61
N ILE A 160 1.81 9.16 12.18
CA ILE A 160 2.49 10.27 12.84
C ILE A 160 2.63 9.98 14.34
N GLN A 161 1.53 9.60 14.98
CA GLN A 161 1.47 9.45 16.44
C GLN A 161 0.35 8.50 16.85
N SER A 162 0.46 7.94 18.05
CA SER A 162 -0.63 7.18 18.68
C SER A 162 -0.76 7.47 20.16
N TRP A 163 -1.95 7.25 20.70
CA TRP A 163 -2.28 7.46 22.10
C TRP A 163 -3.00 6.26 22.70
N GLY A 164 -2.87 6.11 24.02
CA GLY A 164 -3.49 5.04 24.79
C GLY A 164 -4.97 5.24 25.10
N PRO A 165 -5.56 4.33 25.87
CA PRO A 165 -6.98 4.34 26.21
C PRO A 165 -7.38 5.58 27.00
N GLY A 166 -8.62 6.03 26.83
CA GLY A 166 -9.19 7.17 27.56
C GLY A 166 -8.68 8.55 27.12
N THR A 167 -7.88 8.63 26.05
CA THR A 167 -7.39 9.91 25.51
C THR A 167 -8.55 10.75 24.97
N GLN A 168 -8.75 11.94 25.55
CA GLN A 168 -9.81 12.88 25.17
C GLN A 168 -9.30 14.13 24.45
N GLN A 169 -7.98 14.32 24.41
CA GLN A 169 -7.37 15.46 23.75
C GLN A 169 -6.08 15.01 23.07
N ILE A 170 -5.90 15.44 21.82
CA ILE A 170 -4.69 15.17 21.03
C ILE A 170 -4.13 16.47 20.47
N GLN A 171 -2.88 16.40 20.04
CA GLN A 171 -2.19 17.49 19.37
C GLN A 171 -1.86 17.09 17.92
N LEU A 172 -2.31 17.89 16.96
CA LEU A 172 -1.96 17.74 15.55
C LEU A 172 -0.61 18.41 15.27
N PRO A 173 0.13 17.93 14.26
CA PRO A 173 1.31 18.62 13.79
C PRO A 173 1.02 20.06 13.35
N VAL A 174 2.05 20.90 13.44
CA VAL A 174 2.00 22.33 13.04
C VAL A 174 1.68 22.49 11.55
N GLN A 175 2.13 21.54 10.73
CA GLN A 175 2.02 21.58 9.28
C GLN A 175 0.55 21.57 8.83
N PRO A 176 0.12 22.52 7.97
CA PRO A 176 -1.21 22.48 7.38
C PRO A 176 -1.37 21.24 6.51
N GLY A 177 -2.57 20.68 6.49
CA GLY A 177 -2.83 19.49 5.70
C GLY A 177 -4.04 18.69 6.15
N LEU A 178 -4.24 17.59 5.44
CA LEU A 178 -5.25 16.59 5.73
C LEU A 178 -4.65 15.51 6.63
N TYR A 179 -5.37 15.19 7.70
CA TYR A 179 -5.01 14.14 8.65
C TYR A 179 -6.17 13.18 8.86
N PHE A 180 -5.84 11.92 9.14
CA PHE A 180 -6.82 10.89 9.46
C PHE A 180 -6.57 10.38 10.88
N LEU A 181 -7.59 10.46 11.73
CA LEU A 181 -7.57 9.92 13.08
C LEU A 181 -8.32 8.59 13.08
N HIS A 182 -7.60 7.51 13.35
CA HIS A 182 -8.16 6.18 13.57
C HIS A 182 -8.44 6.00 15.07
N LEU A 183 -9.68 5.68 15.40
CA LEU A 183 -10.16 5.44 16.76
C LEU A 183 -10.57 3.98 16.90
N HIS A 184 -9.75 3.20 17.60
CA HIS A 184 -10.12 1.87 18.04
C HIS A 184 -10.95 2.00 19.31
N THR A 185 -12.20 1.56 19.24
CA THR A 185 -13.15 1.62 20.34
C THR A 185 -13.61 0.22 20.74
N SER A 186 -14.27 0.12 21.90
CA SER A 186 -14.96 -1.10 22.33
C SER A 186 -16.02 -1.61 21.35
N ARG A 187 -16.40 -0.82 20.34
CA ARG A 187 -17.41 -1.17 19.34
C ARG A 187 -16.90 -1.25 17.90
N GLY A 188 -15.59 -1.12 17.69
CA GLY A 188 -14.96 -1.20 16.37
C GLY A 188 -14.03 -0.02 16.07
N LEU A 189 -13.53 -0.02 14.83
CA LEU A 189 -12.63 0.99 14.30
C LEU A 189 -13.41 2.10 13.59
N ILE A 190 -13.13 3.35 13.93
CA ILE A 190 -13.74 4.54 13.31
C ILE A 190 -12.63 5.45 12.80
N THR A 191 -12.83 6.00 11.60
CA THR A 191 -11.91 7.00 11.04
C THR A 191 -12.55 8.38 11.00
N LYS A 192 -11.84 9.39 11.49
CA LYS A 192 -12.25 10.80 11.45
C LYS A 192 -11.25 11.62 10.64
N ARG A 193 -11.76 12.34 9.65
CA ARG A 193 -10.99 13.26 8.81
C ARG A 193 -10.81 14.59 9.52
N LEU A 194 -9.57 15.08 9.63
CA LEU A 194 -9.23 16.36 10.24
C LEU A 194 -8.50 17.24 9.23
N ILE A 195 -8.90 18.51 9.14
CA ILE A 195 -8.31 19.50 8.24
C ILE A 195 -7.59 20.52 9.11
N LYS A 196 -6.27 20.67 8.95
CA LYS A 196 -5.46 21.67 9.64
C LYS A 196 -5.16 22.82 8.68
N ASN A 197 -5.60 24.02 9.03
CA ASN A 197 -5.33 25.23 8.26
C ASN A 197 -4.24 26.07 8.94
N THR A 198 -3.41 26.74 8.13
CA THR A 198 -2.56 27.86 8.53
C THR A 198 -3.33 29.16 8.38
N TRP A 199 -3.12 30.09 9.32
CA TRP A 199 -3.43 31.50 9.14
C TRP A 199 -2.14 32.23 8.76
#